data_AF-A0A081A305-F1
#
_entry.id   AF-A0A081A305-F1
#
_cell.length_a   1.000
_cell.length_b   1.000
_cell.length_c   1.000
_cell.angle_alpha   90.00
_cell.angle_beta   90.00
_cell.angle_gamma   90.00
#
_symmetry.space_group_name_H-M   'P 1'
#
loop_
_entity.id
_entity.type
_entity.pdbx_description
1 polymer ?
#
loop_
_entity_poly.entity_id
_entity_poly.type
_entity_poly.pdbx_seq_one_letter_code
_entity_poly.pdbx_strand_id
1 'polypeptide(L)'
;MYSSTLCPPNSHLLKDEVVTGGVLCARRANRASNHSAGFKPVQGNPLRGWVNSDGSFESRAPIPFGDMVNNNKRKGVETTDVTRFKRLKTASADEKYKAIAELLELGERVQRERRRQVQHRYRMKQTHLIDSLDKAIEQLRQEIKTLEQQRLRAPAATTATNDIWDFAMHYFRLVRLGFKPGHQLDSVREAMASDVTHNVEVGFEAIAQSWCFMQWFGGVEVELEHLCKSVGSSMIVTTKTSVTITEQTLLHVFPHLLGSKSEDENEKLVSKLLRQRIIMRGSTCFEWDTVTKRVVRVVAQSDMLTPMLRLLGNLDAVSRVFEKAHVSPSFQWRPLGRGK
;
A
#
# COMPACT_ATOMS: atom_id res chain seq x y z
N MET A 1 -38.58 11.42 14.64
CA MET A 1 -37.53 11.04 15.60
C MET A 1 -36.67 9.99 14.93
N TYR A 2 -35.40 10.33 14.72
CA TYR A 2 -34.41 9.48 14.06
C TYR A 2 -33.86 8.45 15.06
N SER A 3 -33.78 7.18 14.68
CA SER A 3 -32.78 6.27 15.23
C SER A 3 -32.19 5.41 14.12
N SER A 4 -31.21 6.00 13.43
CA SER A 4 -30.21 5.25 12.68
C SER A 4 -29.44 4.34 13.65
N THR A 5 -29.45 3.04 13.39
CA THR A 5 -28.42 2.13 13.93
C THR A 5 -27.61 1.63 12.75
N LEU A 6 -26.55 2.37 12.44
CA LEU A 6 -25.49 1.92 11.55
C LEU A 6 -24.67 0.88 12.31
N CYS A 7 -24.85 -0.40 11.96
CA CYS A 7 -23.93 -1.45 12.39
C CYS A 7 -22.76 -1.53 11.39
N PRO A 8 -21.50 -1.55 11.84
CA PRO A 8 -20.38 -1.81 10.96
C PRO A 8 -20.39 -3.27 10.47
N PRO A 9 -19.87 -3.54 9.26
CA PRO A 9 -19.74 -4.91 8.78
C PRO A 9 -18.71 -5.65 9.66
N ASN A 10 -19.07 -6.86 10.12
CA ASN A 10 -18.34 -7.79 11.01
C ASN A 10 -18.87 -7.95 12.46
N SER A 11 -20.15 -7.68 12.73
CA SER A 11 -20.78 -7.98 14.03
C SER A 11 -20.94 -9.47 14.36
N HIS A 12 -20.59 -10.38 13.44
CA HIS A 12 -20.76 -11.83 13.61
C HIS A 12 -19.52 -12.56 14.16
N LEU A 13 -18.44 -11.84 14.49
CA LEU A 13 -17.14 -12.44 14.82
C LEU A 13 -16.63 -12.19 16.25
N LEU A 14 -17.48 -11.70 17.15
CA LEU A 14 -17.15 -11.63 18.57
C LEU A 14 -17.86 -12.79 19.30
N LYS A 15 -17.09 -13.84 19.61
CA LYS A 15 -17.46 -14.74 20.71
C LYS A 15 -16.94 -14.14 22.01
N ASP A 16 -17.82 -14.08 22.99
CA ASP A 16 -17.54 -13.74 24.38
C ASP A 16 -16.52 -14.72 24.96
N GLU A 17 -15.26 -14.31 25.02
CA GLU A 17 -14.31 -14.78 26.02
C GLU A 17 -13.07 -13.88 25.95
N VAL A 18 -12.98 -12.93 26.88
CA VAL A 18 -11.79 -12.51 27.65
C VAL A 18 -12.21 -11.26 28.42
N VAL A 19 -12.92 -11.49 29.53
CA VAL A 19 -12.99 -10.55 30.64
C VAL A 19 -12.32 -11.25 31.81
N THR A 20 -11.07 -10.91 32.10
CA THR A 20 -10.51 -10.85 33.46
C THR A 20 -9.05 -10.42 33.41
N GLY A 21 -8.73 -9.33 34.10
CA GLY A 21 -7.33 -8.96 34.38
C GLY A 21 -7.06 -7.47 34.53
N GLY A 22 -7.87 -6.76 35.30
CA GLY A 22 -7.57 -5.38 35.68
C GLY A 22 -6.33 -5.30 36.57
N VAL A 23 -5.45 -4.34 36.32
CA VAL A 23 -4.45 -3.88 37.30
C VAL A 23 -4.46 -2.36 37.36
N LEU A 24 -4.63 -1.89 38.59
CA LEU A 24 -4.81 -0.53 39.06
C LEU A 24 -3.62 0.39 38.73
N CYS A 25 -3.96 1.63 38.36
CA CYS A 25 -3.08 2.78 38.42
C CYS A 25 -2.73 3.14 39.88
N ALA A 26 -1.44 3.28 40.19
CA ALA A 26 -0.99 3.98 41.39
C ALA A 26 -0.01 5.10 41.01
N ARG A 27 -0.43 6.34 41.29
CA ARG A 27 0.37 7.58 41.23
C ARG A 27 1.52 7.54 42.23
N ARG A 28 2.66 8.15 41.89
CA ARG A 28 3.41 9.04 42.81
C ARG A 28 4.28 10.05 42.07
N ALA A 29 4.34 11.25 42.63
CA ALA A 29 4.84 12.48 42.03
C ALA A 29 6.24 12.89 42.54
N ASN A 30 6.89 13.74 41.72
CA ASN A 30 7.85 14.83 42.01
C ASN A 30 9.12 14.56 42.85
N ARG A 31 10.30 14.91 42.29
CA ARG A 31 10.97 16.22 42.54
C ARG A 31 12.29 16.37 41.75
N ALA A 32 12.58 17.62 41.44
CA ALA A 32 13.68 18.14 40.63
C ALA A 32 15.01 18.31 41.38
N SER A 33 16.13 18.43 40.65
CA SER A 33 17.05 19.57 40.78
C SER A 33 18.11 19.63 39.66
N ASN A 34 18.45 20.86 39.31
CA ASN A 34 19.29 21.35 38.21
C ASN A 34 20.80 21.07 38.35
N HIS A 35 21.52 21.08 37.21
CA HIS A 35 22.59 22.04 36.82
C HIS A 35 23.44 21.40 35.70
N SER A 36 23.32 21.82 34.44
CA SER A 36 23.99 22.95 33.74
C SER A 36 25.44 22.68 33.34
N ALA A 37 25.69 22.44 32.05
CA ALA A 37 26.58 23.24 31.19
C ALA A 37 26.77 22.57 29.81
N GLY A 38 26.62 23.36 28.74
CA GLY A 38 27.35 23.15 27.48
C GLY A 38 26.62 22.52 26.29
N PHE A 39 25.68 23.26 25.69
CA PHE A 39 25.29 23.16 24.27
C PHE A 39 26.51 23.52 23.36
N LYS A 40 26.72 23.02 22.13
CA LYS A 40 25.84 23.09 20.95
C LYS A 40 26.14 22.03 19.86
N PRO A 41 25.21 21.85 18.89
CA PRO A 41 25.04 20.65 18.06
C PRO A 41 25.58 20.81 16.63
N VAL A 42 25.72 19.70 15.90
CA VAL A 42 25.67 19.72 14.43
C VAL A 42 24.29 19.28 13.98
N GLN A 43 23.62 20.17 13.25
CA GLN A 43 22.32 19.99 12.63
C GLN A 43 22.41 18.99 11.47
N GLY A 44 21.46 18.07 11.46
CA GLY A 44 21.05 17.27 10.30
C GLY A 44 19.69 16.67 10.64
N ASN A 45 18.63 17.40 10.36
CA ASN A 45 17.24 17.03 10.61
C ASN A 45 16.49 17.14 9.26
N PRO A 46 15.23 16.70 9.16
CA PRO A 46 14.73 15.34 9.16
C PRO A 46 13.87 15.12 7.89
N LEU A 47 13.38 13.91 7.58
CA LEU A 47 12.11 13.77 6.85
C LEU A 47 11.53 12.34 6.95
N ARG A 48 10.29 12.29 7.45
CA ARG A 48 9.22 11.25 7.31
C ARG A 48 9.49 9.89 7.97
N GLY A 49 8.65 9.37 8.87
CA GLY A 49 7.19 9.44 8.95
C GLY A 49 6.57 8.55 7.88
N TRP A 50 5.79 7.50 8.13
CA TRP A 50 5.13 6.90 9.29
C TRP A 50 4.47 5.60 8.73
N VAL A 51 3.80 4.82 9.57
CA VAL A 51 2.67 3.92 9.21
C VAL A 51 3.00 2.52 8.66
N ASN A 52 2.98 1.57 9.60
CA ASN A 52 2.13 0.38 9.65
C ASN A 52 1.40 -0.04 8.37
N SER A 53 1.59 -1.29 7.95
CA SER A 53 0.52 -2.07 7.34
C SER A 53 0.66 -3.51 7.78
N ASP A 54 -0.29 -3.90 8.62
CA ASP A 54 -0.58 -5.27 8.99
C ASP A 54 -1.04 -6.06 7.77
N GLY A 55 -0.48 -7.26 7.61
CA GLY A 55 -0.99 -8.31 6.75
C GLY A 55 -0.88 -9.62 7.51
N SER A 56 -1.95 -9.99 8.20
CA SER A 56 -2.14 -11.29 8.84
C SER A 56 -2.57 -12.33 7.80
N PHE A 57 -1.95 -13.50 7.76
CA PHE A 57 -2.68 -14.76 8.03
C PHE A 57 -1.73 -15.93 8.31
N GLU A 58 -1.80 -16.34 9.56
CA GLU A 58 -1.89 -17.70 10.10
C GLU A 58 -0.87 -18.83 9.80
N SER A 59 -0.55 -19.43 10.94
CA SER A 59 -0.28 -20.85 11.18
C SER A 59 1.16 -21.30 11.02
N ARG A 60 1.91 -21.16 12.12
CA ARG A 60 2.83 -22.24 12.52
C ARG A 60 3.10 -22.23 14.03
N ALA A 61 2.62 -23.32 14.63
CA ALA A 61 3.10 -24.06 15.80
C ALA A 61 3.82 -23.30 16.94
N PRO A 62 3.47 -23.57 18.21
CA PRO A 62 4.26 -23.10 19.34
C PRO A 62 5.70 -23.60 19.20
N ILE A 63 6.67 -22.68 19.20
CA ILE A 63 8.06 -23.08 19.41
C ILE A 63 8.11 -23.75 20.79
N PRO A 64 8.69 -24.96 20.91
CA PRO A 64 8.68 -25.70 22.16
C PRO A 64 9.32 -24.85 23.25
N PHE A 65 8.63 -24.72 24.40
CA PHE A 65 9.31 -24.52 25.66
C PHE A 65 10.14 -25.79 25.94
N GLY A 66 11.28 -25.88 25.27
CA GLY A 66 12.32 -26.85 25.58
C GLY A 66 13.05 -26.34 26.80
N ASP A 67 12.88 -27.06 27.91
CA ASP A 67 13.51 -26.92 29.21
C ASP A 67 14.78 -26.05 29.20
N MET A 68 14.61 -24.78 29.54
CA MET A 68 15.70 -24.04 30.16
C MET A 68 15.93 -24.68 31.53
N VAL A 69 16.80 -25.69 31.56
CA VAL A 69 17.45 -26.16 32.77
C VAL A 69 17.93 -24.93 33.52
N ASN A 70 17.22 -24.65 34.60
CA ASN A 70 17.47 -23.56 35.49
C ASN A 70 18.75 -23.92 36.26
N ASN A 71 19.91 -23.74 35.63
CA ASN A 71 21.18 -23.73 36.32
C ASN A 71 21.32 -22.42 37.08
N ASN A 72 20.44 -22.24 38.07
CA ASN A 72 20.72 -21.47 39.26
C ASN A 72 21.80 -22.20 40.06
N LYS A 73 23.01 -22.31 39.50
CA LYS A 73 24.21 -22.25 40.34
C LYS A 73 24.33 -20.80 40.78
N ARG A 74 23.50 -20.43 41.77
CA ARG A 74 23.96 -19.48 42.78
C ARG A 74 25.28 -20.09 43.25
N LYS A 75 26.42 -19.53 42.81
CA LYS A 75 27.64 -19.67 43.61
C LYS A 75 27.20 -19.26 45.00
N GLY A 76 27.19 -20.21 45.92
CA GLY A 76 26.89 -19.95 47.31
C GLY A 76 27.72 -18.75 47.69
N VAL A 77 27.05 -17.67 48.10
CA VAL A 77 27.73 -16.65 48.88
C VAL A 77 28.25 -17.43 50.08
N GLU A 78 29.56 -17.60 50.13
CA GLU A 78 30.20 -18.28 51.24
C GLU A 78 29.68 -17.63 52.52
N THR A 79 29.23 -18.46 53.45
CA THR A 79 28.70 -18.07 54.77
C THR A 79 29.74 -17.35 55.65
N THR A 80 30.90 -16.99 55.09
CA THR A 80 32.01 -16.24 55.69
C THR A 80 31.78 -14.73 55.67
N ASP A 81 31.03 -14.18 54.70
CA ASP A 81 30.81 -12.73 54.62
C ASP A 81 29.71 -12.21 55.57
N VAL A 82 28.69 -13.02 55.86
CA VAL A 82 27.59 -12.64 56.76
C VAL A 82 28.06 -12.50 58.22
N THR A 83 29.11 -13.23 58.60
CA THR A 83 29.74 -13.19 59.93
C THR A 83 30.56 -11.92 60.16
N ARG A 84 31.05 -11.25 59.10
CA ARG A 84 31.84 -10.00 59.20
C ARG A 84 30.98 -8.80 59.58
N PHE A 85 29.72 -8.76 59.16
CA PHE A 85 28.80 -7.65 59.42
C PHE A 85 28.34 -7.54 60.88
N LYS A 86 28.30 -8.65 61.63
CA LYS A 86 27.93 -8.62 63.06
C LYS A 86 29.02 -8.04 63.97
N ARG A 87 30.25 -7.90 63.49
CA ARG A 87 31.42 -7.39 64.25
C ARG A 87 31.60 -5.86 64.18
N LEU A 88 30.82 -5.16 63.35
CA LEU A 88 30.97 -3.71 63.14
C LEU A 88 30.20 -2.85 64.17
N LYS A 89 29.40 -3.44 65.07
CA LYS A 89 28.69 -2.67 66.10
C LYS A 89 29.61 -2.06 67.17
N THR A 90 30.77 -2.67 67.42
CA THR A 90 31.74 -2.26 68.46
C THR A 90 33.10 -1.80 67.88
N ALA A 91 33.19 -1.63 66.56
CA ALA A 91 34.43 -1.27 65.86
C ALA A 91 34.72 0.24 65.87
N SER A 92 36.02 0.59 65.82
CA SER A 92 36.52 1.97 65.70
C SER A 92 36.00 2.64 64.42
N ALA A 93 35.87 3.96 64.42
CA ALA A 93 35.36 4.72 63.26
C ALA A 93 36.14 4.39 61.98
N ASP A 94 37.47 4.26 62.07
CA ASP A 94 38.36 3.93 60.94
C ASP A 94 38.09 2.55 60.34
N GLU A 95 37.77 1.55 61.15
CA GLU A 95 37.44 0.20 60.67
C GLU A 95 36.10 0.17 59.94
N LYS A 96 35.15 1.00 60.37
CA LYS A 96 33.87 1.19 59.69
C LYS A 96 34.05 1.89 58.34
N TYR A 97 34.89 2.94 58.27
CA TYR A 97 35.21 3.60 57.00
C TYR A 97 35.92 2.65 56.02
N LYS A 98 36.86 1.83 56.50
CA LYS A 98 37.54 0.82 55.68
C LYS A 98 36.58 -0.23 55.13
N ALA A 99 35.65 -0.73 55.95
CA ALA A 99 34.63 -1.68 55.50
C ALA A 99 33.66 -1.06 54.46
N ILE A 100 33.31 0.23 54.62
CA ILE A 100 32.49 0.95 53.65
C ILE A 100 33.24 1.13 52.32
N ALA A 101 34.53 1.46 52.36
CA ALA A 101 35.38 1.58 51.18
C ALA A 101 35.51 0.23 50.43
N GLU A 102 35.74 -0.87 51.15
CA GLU A 102 35.78 -2.23 50.57
C GLU A 102 34.46 -2.59 49.86
N LEU A 103 33.31 -2.22 50.43
CA LEU A 103 31.99 -2.45 49.83
C LEU A 103 31.74 -1.59 48.58
N LEU A 104 32.19 -0.34 48.57
CA LEU A 104 32.13 0.54 47.40
C LEU A 104 32.95 -0.04 46.24
N GLU A 105 34.19 -0.47 46.49
CA GLU A 105 35.03 -1.09 45.46
C GLU A 105 34.45 -2.40 44.94
N LEU A 106 33.85 -3.22 45.82
CA LEU A 106 33.16 -4.45 45.43
C LEU A 106 31.93 -4.13 44.55
N GLY A 107 31.15 -3.11 44.92
CA GLY A 107 30.01 -2.62 44.15
C GLY A 107 30.42 -2.15 42.76
N GLU A 108 31.52 -1.40 42.64
CA GLU A 108 32.05 -0.98 41.35
C GLU A 108 32.55 -2.16 40.51
N ARG A 109 33.22 -3.15 41.11
CA ARG A 109 33.64 -4.39 40.43
C ARG A 109 32.44 -5.13 39.83
N VAL A 110 31.38 -5.33 40.62
CA VAL A 110 30.14 -5.98 40.16
C VAL A 110 29.46 -5.17 39.05
N GLN A 111 29.42 -3.84 39.15
CA GLN A 111 28.86 -3.00 38.10
C GLN A 111 29.67 -3.08 36.79
N ARG A 112 31.00 -3.10 36.86
CA ARG A 112 31.87 -3.27 35.69
C ARG A 112 31.63 -4.62 35.01
N GLU A 113 31.55 -5.70 35.79
CA GLU A 113 31.22 -7.02 35.25
C GLU A 113 29.82 -7.06 34.61
N ARG A 114 28.82 -6.45 35.25
CA ARG A 114 27.47 -6.37 34.69
C ARG A 114 27.44 -5.58 33.37
N ARG A 115 28.17 -4.47 33.27
CA ARG A 115 28.31 -3.70 32.01
C ARG A 115 28.97 -4.54 30.92
N ARG A 116 30.02 -5.30 31.25
CA ARG A 116 30.69 -6.22 30.30
C ARG A 116 29.71 -7.30 29.80
N GLN A 117 28.95 -7.92 30.71
CA GLN A 117 27.96 -8.93 30.34
C GLN A 117 26.84 -8.35 29.47
N VAL A 118 26.33 -7.16 29.79
CA VAL A 118 25.30 -6.48 28.99
C VAL A 118 25.84 -6.11 27.61
N GLN A 119 27.06 -5.56 27.52
CA GLN A 119 27.71 -5.25 26.24
C GLN A 119 27.97 -6.52 25.41
N HIS A 120 28.41 -7.60 26.06
CA HIS A 120 28.61 -8.88 25.39
C HIS A 120 27.29 -9.43 24.84
N ARG A 121 26.22 -9.41 25.64
CA ARG A 121 24.87 -9.80 25.20
C ARG A 121 24.35 -8.92 24.06
N TYR A 122 24.60 -7.62 24.11
CA TYR A 122 24.22 -6.69 23.04
C TYR A 122 24.93 -7.04 21.73
N ARG A 123 26.26 -7.25 21.78
CA ARG A 123 27.05 -7.65 20.61
C ARG A 123 26.57 -9.00 20.05
N MET A 124 26.34 -9.98 20.91
CA MET A 124 25.80 -11.28 20.50
C MET A 124 24.43 -11.18 19.83
N LYS A 125 23.52 -10.35 20.35
CA LYS A 125 22.22 -10.10 19.73
C LYS A 125 22.36 -9.43 18.35
N GLN A 126 23.29 -8.49 18.23
CA GLN A 126 23.55 -7.80 16.97
C GLN A 126 24.14 -8.75 15.93
N THR A 127 25.10 -9.61 16.30
CA THR A 127 25.66 -10.63 15.41
C THR A 127 24.59 -11.64 14.98
N HIS A 128 23.79 -12.15 15.92
CA HIS A 128 22.71 -13.08 15.60
C HIS A 128 21.66 -12.47 14.64
N LEU A 129 21.36 -11.18 14.79
CA LEU A 129 20.45 -10.49 13.88
C LEU A 129 21.04 -10.42 12.46
N ILE A 130 22.32 -10.06 12.34
CA ILE A 130 23.02 -10.00 11.04
C ILE A 130 23.02 -11.39 10.40
N ASP A 131 23.43 -12.43 11.13
CA ASP A 131 23.45 -13.81 10.62
C ASP A 131 22.06 -14.29 10.18
N SER A 132 21.00 -13.89 10.91
CA SER A 132 19.63 -14.23 10.56
C SER A 132 19.17 -13.51 9.28
N LEU A 133 19.56 -12.25 9.10
CA LEU A 133 19.24 -11.48 7.89
C LEU A 133 19.99 -12.04 6.68
N ASP A 134 21.27 -12.37 6.83
CA ASP A 134 22.06 -12.97 5.75
C ASP A 134 21.48 -14.31 5.29
N LYS A 135 21.03 -15.15 6.23
CA LYS A 135 20.31 -16.39 5.91
C LYS A 135 19.00 -16.14 5.16
N ALA A 136 18.22 -15.15 5.57
CA ALA A 136 16.96 -14.81 4.91
C ALA A 136 17.19 -14.27 3.49
N ILE A 137 18.22 -13.43 3.30
CA ILE A 137 18.62 -12.94 1.98
C ILE A 137 19.04 -14.10 1.07
N GLU A 138 19.84 -15.02 1.60
CA GLU A 138 20.29 -16.18 0.82
C GLU A 138 19.12 -17.11 0.43
N GLN A 139 18.17 -17.33 1.35
CA GLN A 139 16.93 -18.06 1.06
C GLN A 139 16.12 -17.40 -0.05
N LEU A 140 15.91 -16.07 0.02
CA LEU A 140 15.16 -15.34 -1.01
C LEU A 140 15.88 -15.38 -2.36
N ARG A 141 17.21 -15.28 -2.39
CA ARG A 141 18.00 -15.40 -3.62
C ARG A 141 17.88 -16.79 -4.24
N GLN A 142 17.90 -17.84 -3.41
CA GLN A 142 17.67 -19.21 -3.87
C GLN A 142 16.25 -19.37 -4.40
N GLU A 143 15.25 -18.83 -3.73
CA GLU A 143 13.85 -18.87 -4.17
C GLU A 143 13.69 -18.18 -5.53
N ILE A 144 14.21 -16.96 -5.69
CA ILE A 144 14.20 -16.25 -6.98
C ILE A 144 14.84 -17.11 -8.08
N LYS A 145 16.03 -17.68 -7.82
CA LYS A 145 16.72 -18.54 -8.79
C LYS A 145 15.91 -19.79 -9.13
N THR A 146 15.26 -20.41 -8.15
CA THR A 146 14.39 -21.58 -8.39
C THR A 146 13.16 -21.21 -9.22
N LEU A 147 12.52 -20.07 -8.93
CA LEU A 147 11.37 -19.56 -9.69
C LEU A 147 11.76 -19.19 -11.12
N GLU A 148 12.93 -18.59 -11.33
CA GLU A 148 13.50 -18.32 -12.66
C GLU A 148 13.77 -19.60 -13.44
N GLN A 149 14.35 -20.62 -12.80
CA GLN A 149 14.58 -21.93 -13.43
C GLN A 149 13.27 -22.66 -13.73
N GLN A 150 12.28 -22.59 -12.84
CA GLN A 150 10.95 -23.12 -13.09
C GLN A 150 10.28 -22.41 -14.28
N ARG A 151 10.42 -21.09 -14.39
CA ARG A 151 9.95 -20.34 -15.56
C ARG A 151 10.65 -20.75 -16.86
N LEU A 152 11.96 -21.01 -16.82
CA LEU A 152 12.74 -21.45 -17.98
C LEU A 152 12.47 -22.90 -18.39
N ARG A 153 12.14 -23.77 -17.43
CA ARG A 153 11.83 -25.20 -17.64
C ARG A 153 10.36 -25.46 -17.87
N ALA A 154 9.48 -24.52 -17.48
CA ALA A 154 8.10 -24.58 -17.88
C ALA A 154 8.08 -24.69 -19.41
N PRO A 155 7.40 -25.71 -19.98
CA PRO A 155 7.21 -25.74 -21.42
C PRO A 155 6.63 -24.38 -21.80
N ALA A 156 7.23 -23.71 -22.80
CA ALA A 156 6.77 -22.42 -23.30
C ALA A 156 5.25 -22.47 -23.28
N ALA A 157 4.65 -21.74 -22.33
CA ALA A 157 3.24 -21.87 -22.06
C ALA A 157 2.57 -21.77 -23.43
N THR A 158 1.85 -22.84 -23.80
CA THR A 158 1.21 -23.05 -25.10
C THR A 158 0.93 -21.72 -25.75
N THR A 159 1.43 -21.52 -26.97
CA THR A 159 1.28 -20.38 -27.90
C THR A 159 0.09 -19.43 -27.66
N ALA A 160 -1.03 -19.92 -27.14
CA ALA A 160 -2.13 -19.15 -26.56
C ALA A 160 -1.77 -18.14 -25.43
N THR A 161 -0.64 -18.25 -24.72
CA THR A 161 -0.27 -17.19 -23.75
C THR A 161 0.22 -15.95 -24.45
N ASN A 162 0.92 -16.04 -25.58
CA ASN A 162 1.44 -14.87 -26.27
C ASN A 162 0.29 -14.04 -26.88
N ASP A 163 -0.78 -14.68 -27.36
CA ASP A 163 -1.84 -13.98 -28.10
C ASP A 163 -2.57 -12.89 -27.30
N ILE A 164 -2.94 -13.14 -26.04
CA ILE A 164 -3.70 -12.15 -25.23
C ILE A 164 -2.77 -11.02 -24.77
N TRP A 165 -1.53 -11.34 -24.40
CA TRP A 165 -0.53 -10.34 -24.01
C TRP A 165 -0.17 -9.45 -25.20
N ASP A 166 0.09 -10.05 -26.36
CA ASP A 166 0.37 -9.35 -27.60
C ASP A 166 -0.84 -8.51 -28.01
N PHE A 167 -2.04 -9.07 -27.96
CA PHE A 167 -3.27 -8.32 -28.21
C PHE A 167 -3.40 -7.10 -27.29
N ALA A 168 -3.25 -7.28 -25.97
CA ALA A 168 -3.36 -6.18 -25.02
C ALA A 168 -2.33 -5.07 -25.31
N MET A 169 -1.10 -5.45 -25.65
CA MET A 169 -0.07 -4.49 -26.06
C MET A 169 -0.43 -3.74 -27.34
N HIS A 170 -0.98 -4.42 -28.35
CA HIS A 170 -1.43 -3.79 -29.59
C HIS A 170 -2.66 -2.89 -29.35
N TYR A 171 -3.61 -3.32 -28.53
CA TYR A 171 -4.77 -2.56 -28.08
C TYR A 171 -4.34 -1.23 -27.45
N PHE A 172 -3.46 -1.27 -26.43
CA PHE A 172 -3.02 -0.06 -25.76
C PHE A 172 -2.08 0.81 -26.61
N ARG A 173 -1.39 0.23 -27.60
CA ARG A 173 -0.65 1.00 -28.59
C ARG A 173 -1.60 1.85 -29.44
N LEU A 174 -2.75 1.32 -29.86
CA LEU A 174 -3.77 2.09 -30.60
C LEU A 174 -4.37 3.21 -29.74
N VAL A 175 -4.66 2.92 -28.48
CA VAL A 175 -5.14 3.90 -27.48
C VAL A 175 -4.15 5.08 -27.36
N ARG A 176 -2.85 4.78 -27.20
CA ARG A 176 -1.80 5.81 -27.05
C ARG A 176 -1.57 6.65 -28.31
N LEU A 177 -1.70 6.04 -29.48
CA LEU A 177 -1.46 6.71 -30.76
C LEU A 177 -2.68 7.51 -31.27
N GLY A 178 -3.79 7.52 -30.52
CA GLY A 178 -4.97 8.29 -30.85
C GLY A 178 -5.73 7.76 -32.07
N PHE A 179 -5.80 6.42 -32.23
CA PHE A 179 -6.51 5.76 -33.32
C PHE A 179 -6.05 6.21 -34.71
N LYS A 180 -4.93 5.67 -35.18
CA LYS A 180 -4.49 5.84 -36.58
C LYS A 180 -5.00 4.65 -37.41
N PRO A 181 -5.85 4.87 -38.44
CA PRO A 181 -6.28 3.79 -39.32
C PRO A 181 -5.07 3.22 -40.08
N GLY A 182 -4.97 1.90 -40.14
CA GLY A 182 -3.88 1.17 -40.78
C GLY A 182 -3.77 -0.26 -40.28
N HIS A 183 -2.74 -1.00 -40.71
CA HIS A 183 -2.59 -2.44 -40.45
C HIS A 183 -2.69 -2.86 -38.97
N GLN A 184 -2.27 -2.00 -38.02
CA GLN A 184 -2.38 -2.31 -36.59
C GLN A 184 -3.83 -2.38 -36.10
N LEU A 185 -4.73 -1.61 -36.70
CA LEU A 185 -6.15 -1.63 -36.40
C LEU A 185 -6.78 -2.92 -36.91
N ASP A 186 -6.47 -3.30 -38.15
CA ASP A 186 -7.00 -4.51 -38.77
C ASP A 186 -6.59 -5.76 -37.97
N SER A 187 -5.34 -5.84 -37.53
CA SER A 187 -4.88 -6.94 -36.67
C SER A 187 -5.61 -7.00 -35.32
N VAL A 188 -5.85 -5.86 -34.68
CA VAL A 188 -6.61 -5.82 -33.41
C VAL A 188 -8.08 -6.18 -33.64
N ARG A 189 -8.66 -5.76 -34.77
CA ARG A 189 -10.03 -6.09 -35.17
C ARG A 189 -10.19 -7.59 -35.47
N GLU A 190 -9.25 -8.19 -36.19
CA GLU A 190 -9.26 -9.63 -36.52
C GLU A 190 -9.13 -10.52 -35.28
N ALA A 191 -8.38 -10.07 -34.28
CA ALA A 191 -8.23 -10.75 -32.98
C ALA A 191 -9.47 -10.65 -32.08
N MET A 192 -10.47 -9.84 -32.44
CA MET A 192 -11.74 -9.73 -31.74
C MET A 192 -12.83 -10.57 -32.41
N ALA A 193 -13.78 -11.05 -31.61
CA ALA A 193 -15.02 -11.63 -32.11
C ALA A 193 -15.88 -10.54 -32.78
N SER A 194 -16.69 -10.92 -33.77
CA SER A 194 -17.58 -9.97 -34.46
C SER A 194 -18.61 -9.35 -33.52
N ASP A 195 -19.00 -10.10 -32.49
CA ASP A 195 -19.95 -9.75 -31.43
C ASP A 195 -19.24 -9.36 -30.12
N VAL A 196 -17.97 -8.94 -30.19
CA VAL A 196 -17.20 -8.49 -29.02
C VAL A 196 -17.98 -7.43 -28.23
N THR A 197 -18.16 -7.65 -26.94
CA THR A 197 -18.85 -6.67 -26.08
C THR A 197 -17.85 -5.69 -25.49
N HIS A 198 -18.08 -4.39 -25.64
CA HIS A 198 -17.32 -3.32 -25.00
C HIS A 198 -18.16 -2.61 -23.95
N ASN A 199 -17.85 -2.82 -22.68
CA ASN A 199 -18.67 -2.38 -21.55
C ASN A 199 -20.14 -2.85 -21.68
N VAL A 200 -21.01 -2.01 -22.25
CA VAL A 200 -22.45 -2.29 -22.44
C VAL A 200 -22.82 -2.41 -23.92
N GLU A 201 -21.93 -2.03 -24.83
CA GLU A 201 -22.17 -1.99 -26.27
C GLU A 201 -21.58 -3.22 -26.97
N VAL A 202 -22.05 -3.50 -28.18
CA VAL A 202 -21.65 -4.68 -28.97
C VAL A 202 -20.95 -4.23 -30.25
N GLY A 203 -19.87 -4.93 -30.59
CA GLY A 203 -19.10 -4.76 -31.81
C GLY A 203 -17.85 -3.91 -31.65
N PHE A 204 -16.93 -4.07 -32.60
CA PHE A 204 -15.68 -3.32 -32.66
C PHE A 204 -15.88 -1.79 -32.71
N GLU A 205 -16.97 -1.34 -33.34
CA GLU A 205 -17.26 0.09 -33.50
C GLU A 205 -17.44 0.80 -32.14
N ALA A 206 -17.99 0.12 -31.13
CA ALA A 206 -18.08 0.66 -29.77
C ALA A 206 -16.69 0.91 -29.14
N ILE A 207 -15.74 0.01 -29.41
CA ILE A 207 -14.35 0.15 -28.96
C ILE A 207 -13.69 1.31 -29.70
N ALA A 208 -13.83 1.36 -31.04
CA ALA A 208 -13.26 2.41 -31.85
C ALA A 208 -13.76 3.81 -31.44
N GLN A 209 -15.07 3.94 -31.18
CA GLN A 209 -15.66 5.18 -30.67
C GLN A 209 -15.08 5.58 -29.30
N SER A 210 -14.84 4.62 -28.40
CA SER A 210 -14.22 4.90 -27.10
C SER A 210 -12.80 5.46 -27.23
N TRP A 211 -12.07 5.05 -28.27
CA TRP A 211 -10.74 5.61 -28.56
C TRP A 211 -10.83 7.00 -29.18
N CYS A 212 -11.73 7.20 -30.13
CA CYS A 212 -12.01 8.52 -30.72
C CYS A 212 -12.43 9.54 -29.66
N PHE A 213 -13.20 9.13 -28.64
CA PHE A 213 -13.59 9.99 -27.51
C PHE A 213 -12.39 10.64 -26.81
N MET A 214 -11.25 9.95 -26.70
CA MET A 214 -10.06 10.50 -26.03
C MET A 214 -9.47 11.71 -26.76
N GLN A 215 -9.71 11.86 -28.07
CA GLN A 215 -9.18 12.97 -28.87
C GLN A 215 -9.73 14.34 -28.43
N TRP A 216 -10.84 14.37 -27.69
CA TRP A 216 -11.40 15.61 -27.15
C TRP A 216 -10.67 16.13 -25.92
N PHE A 217 -9.76 15.34 -25.36
CA PHE A 217 -8.89 15.76 -24.26
C PHE A 217 -7.51 16.18 -24.77
N GLY A 218 -6.91 17.17 -24.12
CA GLY A 218 -5.53 17.58 -24.40
C GLY A 218 -4.51 16.69 -23.68
N GLY A 219 -3.33 16.50 -24.27
CA GLY A 219 -2.19 15.88 -23.59
C GLY A 219 -2.48 14.50 -22.98
N VAL A 220 -3.19 13.65 -23.74
CA VAL A 220 -3.59 12.29 -23.33
C VAL A 220 -2.36 11.41 -23.20
N GLU A 221 -2.17 10.84 -22.02
CA GLU A 221 -1.13 9.85 -21.72
C GLU A 221 -1.77 8.64 -21.04
N VAL A 222 -1.48 7.44 -21.53
CA VAL A 222 -1.98 6.19 -20.95
C VAL A 222 -0.80 5.31 -20.56
N GLU A 223 -0.56 5.17 -19.26
CA GLU A 223 0.47 4.33 -18.68
C GLU A 223 -0.13 2.96 -18.30
N LEU A 224 0.64 1.89 -18.54
CA LEU A 224 0.31 0.53 -18.14
C LEU A 224 1.08 0.24 -16.86
N GLU A 225 0.39 0.12 -15.73
CA GLU A 225 1.05 -0.11 -14.43
C GLU A 225 1.23 -1.61 -14.17
N HIS A 226 0.19 -2.40 -14.37
CA HIS A 226 0.18 -3.82 -14.09
C HIS A 226 -0.63 -4.57 -15.13
N LEU A 227 -0.16 -5.75 -15.50
CA LEU A 227 -0.92 -6.70 -16.28
C LEU A 227 -0.95 -8.02 -15.49
N CYS A 228 -2.16 -8.51 -15.24
CA CYS A 228 -2.40 -9.71 -14.46
C CYS A 228 -3.31 -10.64 -15.25
N LYS A 229 -2.84 -11.86 -15.51
CA LYS A 229 -3.70 -12.92 -16.01
C LYS A 229 -4.48 -13.49 -14.83
N SER A 230 -5.81 -13.52 -14.94
CA SER A 230 -6.68 -14.06 -13.90
C SER A 230 -6.82 -15.58 -14.05
N VAL A 231 -7.37 -16.24 -13.01
CA VAL A 231 -7.78 -17.65 -13.09
C VAL A 231 -8.94 -17.75 -14.09
N GLY A 232 -8.64 -18.26 -15.29
CA GLY A 232 -9.57 -18.32 -16.41
C GLY A 232 -8.96 -17.78 -17.71
N SER A 233 -9.80 -17.51 -18.70
CA SER A 233 -9.42 -16.90 -19.98
C SER A 233 -9.58 -15.37 -19.96
N SER A 234 -9.25 -14.72 -18.85
CA SER A 234 -9.31 -13.27 -18.70
C SER A 234 -7.98 -12.64 -18.28
N MET A 235 -7.77 -11.41 -18.73
CA MET A 235 -6.61 -10.59 -18.42
C MET A 235 -7.06 -9.22 -17.94
N ILE A 236 -6.54 -8.78 -16.81
CA ILE A 236 -6.81 -7.45 -16.26
C ILE A 236 -5.55 -6.61 -16.42
N VAL A 237 -5.73 -5.42 -16.95
CA VAL A 237 -4.67 -4.45 -17.16
C VAL A 237 -4.99 -3.19 -16.37
N THR A 238 -4.17 -2.87 -15.39
CA THR A 238 -4.28 -1.63 -14.61
C THR A 238 -3.61 -0.51 -15.35
N THR A 239 -4.33 0.60 -15.53
CA THR A 239 -3.89 1.75 -16.29
C THR A 239 -3.89 3.01 -15.43
N LYS A 240 -3.05 3.95 -15.82
CA LYS A 240 -3.08 5.32 -15.32
C LYS A 240 -3.19 6.25 -16.51
N THR A 241 -4.31 6.95 -16.60
CA THR A 241 -4.65 7.83 -17.71
C THR A 241 -4.57 9.28 -17.26
N SER A 242 -3.71 10.06 -17.88
CA SER A 242 -3.57 11.48 -17.62
C SER A 242 -4.12 12.27 -18.79
N VAL A 243 -4.98 13.24 -18.52
CA VAL A 243 -5.61 14.08 -19.55
C VAL A 243 -5.72 15.52 -19.07
N THR A 244 -5.69 16.45 -20.00
CA THR A 244 -5.90 17.88 -19.75
C THR A 244 -7.27 18.29 -20.29
N ILE A 245 -8.06 18.95 -19.46
CA ILE A 245 -9.36 19.51 -19.87
C ILE A 245 -9.10 20.80 -20.66
N THR A 246 -9.43 20.80 -21.94
CA THR A 246 -9.27 21.95 -22.84
C THR A 246 -10.61 22.59 -23.20
N GLU A 247 -10.59 23.68 -23.95
CA GLU A 247 -11.81 24.28 -24.52
C GLU A 247 -12.57 23.25 -25.39
N GLN A 248 -11.83 22.46 -26.16
CA GLN A 248 -12.38 21.35 -26.95
C GLN A 248 -13.05 20.29 -26.06
N THR A 249 -12.45 19.95 -24.91
CA THR A 249 -13.06 19.04 -23.94
C THR A 249 -14.38 19.60 -23.42
N LEU A 250 -14.41 20.88 -23.06
CA LEU A 250 -15.65 21.52 -22.58
C LEU A 250 -16.74 21.51 -23.65
N LEU A 251 -16.40 21.81 -24.91
CA LEU A 251 -17.32 21.82 -26.03
C LEU A 251 -17.93 20.44 -26.34
N HIS A 252 -17.14 19.37 -26.29
CA HIS A 252 -17.59 18.04 -26.73
C HIS A 252 -17.99 17.10 -25.59
N VAL A 253 -17.41 17.27 -24.40
CA VAL A 253 -17.63 16.38 -23.24
C VAL A 253 -18.57 17.00 -22.22
N PHE A 254 -18.49 18.32 -22.02
CA PHE A 254 -19.30 19.06 -21.04
C PHE A 254 -20.09 20.23 -21.66
N PRO A 255 -20.77 20.05 -22.81
CA PRO A 255 -21.38 21.17 -23.56
C PRO A 255 -22.41 21.94 -22.75
N HIS A 256 -23.11 21.27 -21.82
CA HIS A 256 -24.14 21.88 -20.98
C HIS A 256 -23.60 22.94 -20.03
N LEU A 257 -22.31 22.93 -19.72
CA LEU A 257 -21.67 23.96 -18.90
C LEU A 257 -21.47 25.28 -19.67
N LEU A 258 -21.55 25.25 -21.00
CA LEU A 258 -21.38 26.44 -21.85
C LEU A 258 -22.72 27.12 -22.19
N GLY A 259 -23.85 26.63 -21.66
CA GLY A 259 -25.20 27.14 -21.94
C GLY A 259 -25.70 28.23 -20.97
N SER A 260 -26.53 29.15 -21.49
CA SER A 260 -26.86 30.47 -20.89
C SER A 260 -27.80 30.52 -19.67
N LYS A 261 -28.21 29.38 -19.08
CA LYS A 261 -29.28 29.39 -18.06
C LYS A 261 -28.79 29.54 -16.61
N SER A 262 -27.48 29.47 -16.37
CA SER A 262 -26.87 29.61 -15.04
C SER A 262 -25.41 30.06 -15.17
N GLU A 263 -25.22 31.22 -15.82
CA GLU A 263 -23.91 31.75 -16.23
C GLU A 263 -22.92 31.81 -15.04
N ASP A 264 -23.28 32.42 -13.91
CA ASP A 264 -22.32 32.61 -12.80
C ASP A 264 -21.73 31.31 -12.22
N GLU A 265 -22.53 30.29 -11.97
CA GLU A 265 -22.03 29.04 -11.37
C GLU A 265 -21.37 28.14 -12.39
N ASN A 266 -21.87 28.10 -13.63
CA ASN A 266 -21.25 27.32 -14.69
C ASN A 266 -19.92 27.92 -15.13
N GLU A 267 -19.80 29.24 -15.20
CA GLU A 267 -18.54 29.93 -15.48
C GLU A 267 -17.50 29.66 -14.39
N LYS A 268 -17.90 29.60 -13.12
CA LYS A 268 -17.02 29.17 -12.02
C LYS A 268 -16.57 27.72 -12.18
N LEU A 269 -17.44 26.82 -12.64
CA LEU A 269 -17.05 25.43 -12.92
C LEU A 269 -16.10 25.36 -14.12
N VAL A 270 -16.43 26.04 -15.22
CA VAL A 270 -15.60 26.09 -16.43
C VAL A 270 -14.22 26.63 -16.13
N SER A 271 -14.11 27.74 -15.40
CA SER A 271 -12.82 28.32 -15.00
C SER A 271 -12.00 27.41 -14.08
N LYS A 272 -12.64 26.61 -13.22
CA LYS A 272 -11.97 25.58 -12.42
C LYS A 272 -11.52 24.38 -13.24
N LEU A 273 -12.27 23.99 -14.27
CA LEU A 273 -11.97 22.81 -15.09
C LEU A 273 -10.93 23.10 -16.18
N LEU A 274 -11.01 24.26 -16.82
CA LEU A 274 -10.21 24.61 -17.97
C LEU A 274 -8.71 24.57 -17.65
N ARG A 275 -7.93 23.94 -18.55
CA ARG A 275 -6.48 23.73 -18.46
C ARG A 275 -6.02 22.87 -17.28
N GLN A 276 -6.93 22.21 -16.57
CA GLN A 276 -6.55 21.30 -15.51
C GLN A 276 -6.14 19.95 -16.05
N ARG A 277 -5.03 19.43 -15.50
CA ARG A 277 -4.58 18.06 -15.75
C ARG A 277 -5.10 17.15 -14.66
N ILE A 278 -5.89 16.16 -15.05
CA ILE A 278 -6.41 15.12 -14.14
C ILE A 278 -5.72 13.79 -14.44
N ILE A 279 -5.56 12.99 -13.39
CA ILE A 279 -4.97 11.65 -13.45
C ILE A 279 -6.01 10.67 -12.93
N MET A 280 -6.34 9.68 -13.74
CA MET A 280 -7.36 8.68 -13.47
C MET A 280 -6.69 7.31 -13.38
N ARG A 281 -7.02 6.57 -12.33
CA ARG A 281 -6.64 5.15 -12.22
C ARG A 281 -7.75 4.32 -12.83
N GLY A 282 -7.39 3.37 -13.67
CA GLY A 282 -8.34 2.55 -14.39
C GLY A 282 -7.92 1.10 -14.49
N SER A 283 -8.83 0.31 -15.03
CA SER A 283 -8.54 -1.05 -15.42
C SER A 283 -9.27 -1.40 -16.72
N THR A 284 -8.63 -2.23 -17.54
CA THR A 284 -9.24 -2.86 -18.71
C THR A 284 -9.17 -4.36 -18.53
N CYS A 285 -10.31 -5.04 -18.55
CA CYS A 285 -10.42 -6.48 -18.53
C CYS A 285 -10.71 -6.99 -19.95
N PHE A 286 -9.88 -7.91 -20.42
CA PHE A 286 -10.10 -8.65 -21.66
C PHE A 286 -10.54 -10.06 -21.31
N GLU A 287 -11.63 -10.52 -21.93
CA GLU A 287 -12.02 -11.92 -21.90
C GLU A 287 -11.83 -12.55 -23.26
N TRP A 288 -11.27 -13.74 -23.23
CA TRP A 288 -10.82 -14.47 -24.38
C TRP A 288 -11.58 -15.78 -24.48
N ASP A 289 -12.05 -16.11 -25.68
CA ASP A 289 -12.55 -17.43 -25.95
C ASP A 289 -11.39 -18.35 -26.36
N THR A 290 -11.16 -19.38 -25.55
CA THR A 290 -10.09 -20.35 -25.78
C THR A 290 -10.33 -21.23 -27.01
N VAL A 291 -11.57 -21.35 -27.49
CA VAL A 291 -11.95 -22.14 -28.66
C VAL A 291 -11.72 -21.34 -29.93
N THR A 292 -12.34 -20.17 -30.06
CA THR A 292 -12.20 -19.33 -31.27
C THR A 292 -10.90 -18.54 -31.34
N LYS A 293 -10.13 -18.49 -30.25
CA LYS A 293 -8.89 -17.70 -30.13
C LYS A 293 -9.14 -16.21 -30.42
N ARG A 294 -10.23 -15.68 -29.87
CA ARG A 294 -10.63 -14.27 -30.04
C ARG A 294 -11.02 -13.63 -28.73
N VAL A 295 -10.87 -12.32 -28.66
CA VAL A 295 -11.41 -11.49 -27.57
C VAL A 295 -12.92 -11.35 -27.76
N VAL A 296 -13.67 -11.79 -26.75
CA VAL A 296 -15.15 -11.74 -26.73
C VAL A 296 -15.69 -10.62 -25.88
N ARG A 297 -14.91 -10.12 -24.90
CA ARG A 297 -15.33 -9.00 -24.05
C ARG A 297 -14.17 -8.10 -23.68
N VAL A 298 -14.43 -6.79 -23.70
CA VAL A 298 -13.54 -5.73 -23.23
C VAL A 298 -14.31 -4.87 -22.24
N VAL A 299 -13.89 -4.81 -20.98
CA VAL A 299 -14.47 -3.93 -19.97
C VAL A 299 -13.43 -2.92 -19.55
N ALA A 300 -13.62 -1.66 -19.90
CA ALA A 300 -12.70 -0.56 -19.60
C ALA A 300 -13.38 0.46 -18.68
N GLN A 301 -12.69 0.84 -17.61
CA GLN A 301 -13.13 1.83 -16.64
C GLN A 301 -11.96 2.64 -16.11
N SER A 302 -12.16 3.94 -15.88
CA SER A 302 -11.18 4.80 -15.20
C SER A 302 -11.89 5.76 -14.24
N ASP A 303 -11.35 5.95 -13.05
CA ASP A 303 -11.95 6.81 -12.02
C ASP A 303 -11.74 8.29 -12.35
N MET A 304 -12.72 8.90 -13.02
CA MET A 304 -12.79 10.35 -13.24
C MET A 304 -13.45 11.07 -12.06
N LEU A 305 -14.26 10.37 -11.26
CA LEU A 305 -14.99 10.96 -10.14
C LEU A 305 -14.03 11.55 -9.10
N THR A 306 -13.04 10.78 -8.67
CA THR A 306 -12.09 11.19 -7.63
C THR A 306 -11.28 12.43 -8.01
N PRO A 307 -10.64 12.53 -9.19
CA PRO A 307 -9.92 13.75 -9.56
C PRO A 307 -10.85 14.95 -9.72
N MET A 308 -12.08 14.76 -10.22
CA MET A 308 -13.05 15.85 -10.34
C MET A 308 -13.51 16.36 -8.97
N LEU A 309 -13.73 15.46 -8.01
CA LEU A 309 -14.05 15.83 -6.63
C LEU A 309 -12.91 16.60 -5.95
N ARG A 310 -11.66 16.16 -6.17
CA ARG A 310 -10.48 16.89 -5.65
C ARG A 310 -10.35 18.28 -6.25
N LEU A 311 -10.66 18.42 -7.55
CA LEU A 311 -10.54 19.69 -8.26
C LEU A 311 -11.64 20.70 -7.86
N LEU A 312 -12.88 20.24 -7.76
CA LEU A 312 -14.04 21.10 -7.50
C LEU A 312 -14.29 21.34 -6.01
N GLY A 313 -13.84 20.39 -5.16
CA GLY A 313 -13.90 20.47 -3.70
C GLY A 313 -15.28 20.21 -3.09
N ASN A 314 -16.30 19.91 -3.91
CA ASN A 314 -17.65 19.66 -3.44
C ASN A 314 -18.43 18.74 -4.39
N LEU A 315 -19.30 17.89 -3.82
CA LEU A 315 -20.02 16.87 -4.59
C LEU A 315 -21.14 17.46 -5.46
N ASP A 316 -21.76 18.57 -5.05
CA ASP A 316 -22.83 19.23 -5.81
C ASP A 316 -22.32 19.75 -7.17
N ALA A 317 -21.13 20.37 -7.17
CA ALA A 317 -20.43 20.78 -8.39
C ALA A 317 -20.08 19.59 -9.26
N VAL A 318 -19.56 18.51 -8.68
CA VAL A 318 -19.25 17.27 -9.42
C VAL A 318 -20.52 16.70 -10.06
N SER A 319 -21.62 16.64 -9.32
CA SER A 319 -22.92 16.19 -9.82
C SER A 319 -23.37 17.04 -11.00
N ARG A 320 -23.29 18.37 -10.91
CA ARG A 320 -23.62 19.30 -12.01
C ARG A 320 -22.75 19.09 -13.24
N VAL A 321 -21.44 18.87 -13.03
CA VAL A 321 -20.52 18.59 -14.14
C VAL A 321 -20.90 17.30 -14.86
N PHE A 322 -21.28 16.23 -14.15
CA PHE A 322 -21.63 14.95 -14.77
C PHE A 322 -23.10 14.80 -15.21
N GLU A 323 -24.01 15.69 -14.82
CA GLU A 323 -25.47 15.55 -15.03
C GLU A 323 -25.84 15.33 -16.51
N LYS A 324 -25.30 16.16 -17.40
CA LYS A 324 -25.53 16.11 -18.86
C LYS A 324 -24.22 15.97 -19.63
N ALA A 325 -23.18 15.50 -18.95
CA ALA A 325 -21.91 15.21 -19.59
C ALA A 325 -22.05 14.01 -20.53
N HIS A 326 -21.29 14.05 -21.61
CA HIS A 326 -21.14 12.91 -22.49
C HIS A 326 -20.09 11.91 -21.97
N VAL A 327 -19.62 12.06 -20.73
CA VAL A 327 -18.73 11.11 -20.06
C VAL A 327 -19.32 10.70 -18.72
N SER A 328 -19.17 9.43 -18.36
CA SER A 328 -19.52 8.95 -17.03
C SER A 328 -18.45 9.27 -15.98
N PRO A 329 -18.77 9.18 -14.67
CA PRO A 329 -17.77 9.24 -13.61
C PRO A 329 -16.71 8.12 -13.69
N SER A 330 -17.00 7.03 -14.40
CA SER A 330 -16.08 5.93 -14.71
C SER A 330 -15.32 6.10 -16.04
N PHE A 331 -15.30 7.33 -16.59
CA PHE A 331 -14.60 7.71 -17.82
C PHE A 331 -15.05 6.92 -19.07
N GLN A 332 -16.33 6.55 -19.12
CA GLN A 332 -16.92 5.90 -20.28
C GLN A 332 -17.70 6.92 -21.10
N TRP A 333 -17.51 6.90 -22.42
CA TRP A 333 -18.30 7.72 -23.33
C TRP A 333 -19.79 7.37 -23.19
N ARG A 334 -20.62 8.39 -23.10
CA ARG A 334 -22.07 8.30 -23.15
C ARG A 334 -22.49 8.95 -24.46
N PRO A 335 -22.76 8.18 -25.53
CA PRO A 335 -23.42 8.76 -26.69
C PRO A 335 -24.76 9.32 -26.23
N LEU A 336 -25.18 10.44 -26.82
CA LEU A 336 -26.51 11.00 -26.60
C LEU A 336 -27.53 9.87 -26.80
N GLY A 337 -28.12 9.39 -25.71
CA GLY A 337 -29.24 8.48 -25.78
C GLY A 337 -30.34 9.20 -26.54
N ARG A 338 -30.80 8.62 -27.67
CA ARG A 338 -32.16 8.88 -28.13
C ARG A 338 -33.04 8.62 -26.91
N GLY A 339 -33.67 9.67 -26.40
CA GLY A 339 -34.57 9.57 -25.25
C GLY A 339 -35.53 8.40 -25.46
N LYS A 340 -35.65 7.57 -24.43
CA LYS A 340 -36.88 6.80 -24.25
C LYS A 340 -37.95 7.73 -23.69
#